data_AF-A0A822C345-F1
#
_entry.id   AF-A0A822C345-F1
#
_cell.length_a   1.000
_cell.length_b   1.000
_cell.length_c   1.000
_cell.angle_alpha   90.00
_cell.angle_beta   90.00
_cell.angle_gamma   90.00
#
_symmetry.space_group_name_H-M   'P 1'
#
loop_
_entity.id
_entity.type
_entity.pdbx_description
1 polymer ?
#
loop_
_entity_poly.entity_id
_entity_poly.type
_entity_poly.pdbx_seq_one_letter_code
_entity_poly.pdbx_strand_id
1 'polypeptide(L)'
;MINSGETNEESCLTPLDSARYIMERARHVSINISSLQKLANMISCAMMDGECTSDDWIGSDVGPPKGNDQLTIDWIFLISTLNFSFWTDDNQYESYCRKYKNKIYYGYEALCVSINQALDEGIDIINAQYYSHITNDQLKYIFRPTENPFQLPMLNERLHVLHETGSILLKEYDGHFTHCIEQSGGSAVDLVELVVKKFPSYRDEAVYDGQRVSFYKRAQILVADIWGCFNGHGFGHFTDMDGLTMFADYRVPQVL
;
A
#
# COMPACT_ATOMS: atom_id res chain seq x y z
N MET A 1 -8.20 8.83 -48.90
CA MET A 1 -7.62 7.80 -48.01
C MET A 1 -6.78 8.54 -46.98
N ILE A 2 -7.34 8.77 -45.80
CA ILE A 2 -6.62 9.37 -44.67
C ILE A 2 -6.19 8.18 -43.82
N ASN A 3 -4.88 7.92 -43.79
CA ASN A 3 -4.26 7.00 -42.84
C ASN A 3 -4.41 7.64 -41.46
N SER A 4 -5.38 7.19 -40.67
CA SER A 4 -5.38 7.39 -39.23
C SER A 4 -4.20 6.60 -38.68
N GLY A 5 -3.12 7.30 -38.31
CA GLY A 5 -2.05 6.72 -37.52
C GLY A 5 -2.64 6.21 -36.22
N GLU A 6 -2.78 4.90 -36.11
CA GLU A 6 -2.72 4.22 -34.83
C GLU A 6 -1.36 4.58 -34.25
N THR A 7 -1.38 5.54 -33.33
CA THR A 7 -0.29 5.69 -32.38
C THR A 7 -0.27 4.37 -31.61
N ASN A 8 0.72 3.52 -31.90
CA ASN A 8 1.10 2.44 -31.01
C ASN A 8 1.54 3.13 -29.70
N GLU A 9 0.59 3.44 -28.82
CA GLU A 9 0.90 3.69 -27.42
C GLU A 9 1.47 2.37 -26.91
N GLU A 10 2.79 2.32 -26.71
CA GLU A 10 3.43 1.19 -26.07
C GLU A 10 2.69 0.90 -24.75
N SER A 11 2.20 -0.33 -24.62
CA SER A 11 1.52 -0.80 -23.43
C SER A 11 2.42 -0.61 -22.21
N CYS A 12 1.87 -0.16 -21.09
CA CYS A 12 2.62 -0.03 -19.84
C CYS A 12 3.16 -1.41 -19.44
N LEU A 13 4.46 -1.50 -19.16
CA LEU A 13 5.10 -2.74 -18.72
C LEU A 13 4.59 -3.15 -17.34
N THR A 14 4.54 -4.46 -17.07
CA THR A 14 4.26 -5.00 -15.72
C THR A 14 5.35 -4.54 -14.73
N PRO A 15 5.13 -4.61 -13.40
CA PRO A 15 6.14 -4.22 -12.42
C PRO A 15 7.48 -4.96 -12.59
N LEU A 16 7.44 -6.27 -12.86
CA LEU A 16 8.64 -7.08 -13.09
C LEU A 16 9.37 -6.68 -14.37
N ASP A 17 8.63 -6.51 -15.47
CA ASP A 17 9.20 -6.09 -16.75
C ASP A 17 9.76 -4.66 -16.69
N SER A 18 9.10 -3.79 -15.94
CA SER A 18 9.56 -2.43 -15.65
C SER A 18 10.87 -2.44 -14.89
N ALA A 19 10.97 -3.22 -13.81
CA ALA A 19 12.20 -3.34 -13.03
C ALA A 19 13.36 -3.86 -13.88
N ARG A 20 13.11 -4.88 -14.71
CA ARG A 20 14.10 -5.40 -15.67
C ARG A 20 14.52 -4.35 -16.69
N TYR A 21 13.55 -3.67 -17.32
CA TYR A 21 13.80 -2.63 -18.33
C TYR A 21 14.66 -1.49 -17.77
N ILE A 22 14.33 -1.02 -16.56
CA ILE A 22 15.06 0.04 -15.86
C ILE A 22 16.47 -0.45 -15.52
N MET A 23 16.62 -1.64 -14.94
CA MET A 23 17.92 -2.19 -14.56
C MET A 23 18.90 -2.29 -15.73
N GLU A 24 18.42 -2.74 -16.90
CA GLU A 24 19.24 -2.88 -18.12
C GLU A 24 19.72 -1.54 -18.70
N ARG A 25 19.05 -0.43 -18.35
CA ARG A 25 19.29 0.91 -18.92
C ARG A 25 19.80 1.93 -17.90
N ALA A 26 19.79 1.58 -16.61
CA ALA A 26 20.28 2.44 -15.54
C ALA A 26 21.77 2.76 -15.74
N ARG A 27 22.11 4.05 -15.71
CA ARG A 27 23.48 4.53 -15.93
C ARG A 27 24.23 4.87 -14.64
N HIS A 28 23.50 5.23 -13.60
CA HIS A 28 24.06 5.79 -12.35
C HIS A 28 24.00 4.82 -11.17
N VAL A 29 23.19 3.76 -11.27
CA VAL A 29 22.99 2.76 -10.24
C VAL A 29 23.23 1.40 -10.86
N SER A 30 23.91 0.50 -10.13
CA SER A 30 24.16 -0.87 -10.56
C SER A 30 23.97 -1.82 -9.39
N ILE A 31 23.56 -3.06 -9.68
CA ILE A 31 23.38 -4.08 -8.65
C ILE A 31 24.71 -4.76 -8.38
N ASN A 32 25.13 -4.79 -7.11
CA ASN A 32 26.25 -5.63 -6.69
C ASN A 32 25.78 -7.10 -6.54
N ILE A 33 25.90 -7.86 -7.64
CA ILE A 33 25.47 -9.27 -7.71
C ILE A 33 26.12 -10.13 -6.61
N SER A 34 27.39 -9.88 -6.29
CA SER A 34 28.10 -10.64 -5.26
C SER A 34 27.54 -10.41 -3.85
N SER A 35 27.09 -9.19 -3.55
CA SER A 35 26.43 -8.86 -2.30
C SER A 35 24.99 -9.37 -2.25
N LEU A 36 24.29 -9.39 -3.39
CA LEU A 36 22.93 -9.91 -3.48
C LEU A 36 22.87 -11.40 -3.09
N GLN A 37 23.81 -12.21 -3.58
CA GLN A 37 23.87 -13.64 -3.22
C GLN A 37 24.11 -13.84 -1.72
N LYS A 38 24.97 -13.01 -1.10
CA LYS A 38 25.22 -13.06 0.35
C LYS A 38 23.96 -12.70 1.13
N LEU A 39 23.26 -11.64 0.73
CA LEU A 39 22.01 -11.22 1.35
C LEU A 39 20.92 -12.29 1.22
N ALA A 40 20.75 -12.88 0.04
CA ALA A 40 19.80 -13.96 -0.18
C ALA A 40 20.08 -15.16 0.73
N ASN A 41 21.35 -15.56 0.88
CA ASN A 41 21.74 -16.62 1.81
C ASN A 41 21.44 -16.25 3.27
N MET A 42 21.72 -15.01 3.68
CA MET A 42 21.41 -14.53 5.04
C MET A 42 19.91 -14.59 5.35
N ILE A 43 19.06 -14.10 4.44
CA ILE A 43 17.61 -14.13 4.60
C ILE A 43 17.12 -15.58 4.66
N SER A 44 17.61 -16.44 3.77
CA SER A 44 17.26 -17.87 3.76
C SER A 44 17.60 -18.56 5.09
N CYS A 45 18.81 -18.33 5.64
CA CYS A 45 19.17 -18.87 6.96
C CYS A 45 18.26 -18.31 8.06
N ALA A 46 18.03 -17.00 8.12
CA ALA A 46 17.17 -16.39 9.13
C ALA A 46 15.73 -16.95 9.10
N MET A 47 15.19 -17.23 7.91
CA MET A 47 13.88 -17.90 7.77
C MET A 47 13.91 -19.35 8.24
N MET A 48 14.95 -20.12 7.91
CA MET A 48 15.11 -21.51 8.34
C MET A 48 15.29 -21.63 9.87
N ASP A 49 15.97 -20.66 10.47
CA ASP A 49 16.24 -20.60 11.90
C ASP A 49 15.05 -20.00 12.69
N GLY A 50 14.00 -19.52 12.00
CA GLY A 50 12.78 -18.96 12.60
C GLY A 50 12.95 -17.55 13.16
N GLU A 51 14.03 -16.84 12.79
CA GLU A 51 14.28 -15.44 13.18
C GLU A 51 13.40 -14.44 12.42
N CYS A 52 12.85 -14.85 11.27
CA CYS A 52 11.93 -14.07 10.46
C CYS A 52 10.73 -14.94 10.12
N THR A 53 9.53 -14.53 10.56
CA THR A 53 8.29 -15.25 10.27
C THR A 53 7.31 -14.35 9.52
N SER A 54 6.40 -14.95 8.76
CA SER A 54 5.31 -14.21 8.09
C SER A 54 4.37 -13.51 9.08
N ASP A 55 4.36 -13.95 10.33
CA ASP A 55 3.36 -13.56 11.33
C ASP A 55 3.70 -12.25 12.03
N ASP A 56 4.93 -11.74 11.86
CA ASP A 56 5.44 -10.56 12.56
C ASP A 56 4.66 -9.26 12.23
N TRP A 57 4.08 -9.16 11.03
CA TRP A 57 3.25 -8.01 10.64
C TRP A 57 1.81 -8.09 11.18
N ILE A 58 1.19 -9.28 11.12
CA ILE A 58 -0.19 -9.54 11.56
C ILE A 58 -0.30 -9.46 13.10
N GLY A 59 0.78 -9.78 13.80
CA GLY A 59 0.87 -9.75 15.26
C GLY A 59 1.12 -8.38 15.89
N SER A 60 1.23 -7.30 15.11
CA SER A 60 1.53 -5.97 15.65
C SER A 60 0.38 -5.42 16.52
N ASP A 61 0.71 -4.68 17.58
CA ASP A 61 -0.26 -4.05 18.51
C ASP A 61 -1.23 -3.05 17.84
N VAL A 62 -0.96 -2.71 16.57
CA VAL A 62 -1.61 -1.65 15.79
C VAL A 62 -2.18 -2.17 14.47
N GLY A 63 -2.22 -3.49 14.26
CA GLY A 63 -2.78 -4.13 13.07
C GLY A 63 -4.32 -3.99 12.95
N PRO A 64 -4.93 -4.65 11.96
CA PRO A 64 -6.38 -4.60 11.75
C PRO A 64 -7.17 -5.14 12.94
N PRO A 65 -8.46 -4.77 13.07
CA PRO A 65 -9.38 -5.41 14.00
C PRO A 65 -9.39 -6.94 13.80
N LYS A 66 -9.37 -7.68 14.92
CA LYS A 66 -9.42 -9.15 14.90
C LYS A 66 -10.78 -9.63 14.40
N GLY A 67 -10.81 -10.43 13.35
CA GLY A 67 -12.08 -10.94 12.82
C GLY A 67 -11.96 -11.80 11.56
N ASN A 68 -10.93 -11.59 10.74
CA ASN A 68 -10.79 -12.21 9.42
C ASN A 68 -12.10 -12.10 8.62
N ASP A 69 -12.69 -10.91 8.63
CA ASP A 69 -14.00 -10.63 8.06
C ASP A 69 -13.94 -9.42 7.11
N GLN A 70 -15.11 -8.96 6.67
CA GLN A 70 -15.22 -7.80 5.79
C GLN A 70 -14.65 -6.52 6.43
N LEU A 71 -14.76 -6.34 7.75
CA LEU A 71 -14.21 -5.17 8.44
C LEU A 71 -12.68 -5.19 8.43
N THR A 72 -12.08 -6.37 8.54
CA THR A 72 -10.63 -6.55 8.34
C THR A 72 -10.21 -6.11 6.93
N ILE A 73 -10.96 -6.51 5.89
CA ILE A 73 -10.66 -6.11 4.50
C ILE A 73 -10.83 -4.60 4.28
N ASP A 74 -11.93 -4.02 4.76
CA ASP A 74 -12.18 -2.58 4.61
C ASP A 74 -11.12 -1.74 5.35
N TRP A 75 -10.65 -2.21 6.52
CA TRP A 75 -9.51 -1.61 7.22
C TRP A 75 -8.20 -1.70 6.42
N ILE A 76 -7.86 -2.88 5.90
CA ILE A 76 -6.63 -3.08 5.11
C ILE A 76 -6.68 -2.17 3.89
N PHE A 77 -7.80 -2.15 3.16
CA PHE A 77 -7.98 -1.31 1.99
C PHE A 77 -7.82 0.18 2.30
N LEU A 78 -8.41 0.67 3.40
CA LEU A 78 -8.24 2.06 3.83
C LEU A 78 -6.77 2.38 4.15
N ILE A 79 -6.09 1.50 4.90
CA ILE A 79 -4.69 1.69 5.27
C ILE A 79 -3.79 1.70 4.05
N SER A 80 -3.91 0.72 3.15
CA SER A 80 -3.15 0.70 1.89
C SER A 80 -3.46 1.91 1.01
N THR A 81 -4.69 2.42 1.07
CA THR A 81 -5.11 3.65 0.37
C THR A 81 -4.38 4.88 0.89
N LEU A 82 -4.10 4.92 2.19
CA LEU A 82 -3.38 6.00 2.87
C LEU A 82 -1.89 5.71 3.06
N ASN A 83 -1.37 4.59 2.58
CA ASN A 83 0.01 4.16 2.82
C ASN A 83 1.03 4.87 1.90
N PHE A 84 1.17 6.19 2.08
CA PHE A 84 2.14 7.01 1.34
C PHE A 84 2.63 8.19 2.17
N SER A 85 3.82 8.70 1.86
CA SER A 85 4.38 9.94 2.41
C SER A 85 4.43 10.02 3.94
N PHE A 86 5.29 9.19 4.54
CA PHE A 86 5.70 9.32 5.95
C PHE A 86 7.10 9.91 6.08
N TRP A 87 7.47 10.81 5.16
CA TRP A 87 8.76 11.45 5.17
C TRP A 87 8.95 12.32 6.41
N THR A 88 10.18 12.32 6.89
CA THR A 88 10.65 13.09 8.03
C THR A 88 12.01 13.61 7.63
N ASP A 89 12.36 14.82 8.06
CA ASP A 89 13.73 15.30 7.93
C ASP A 89 14.67 14.43 8.79
N ASP A 90 15.98 14.71 8.78
CA ASP A 90 17.05 13.89 9.38
C ASP A 90 16.83 13.51 10.86
N ASN A 91 15.88 14.16 11.55
CA ASN A 91 15.48 13.84 12.91
C ASN A 91 14.11 13.14 12.95
N GLN A 92 14.09 11.83 13.20
CA GLN A 92 12.86 11.05 13.36
C GLN A 92 11.93 11.57 14.47
N TYR A 93 12.45 12.31 15.46
CA TYR A 93 11.63 12.90 16.53
C TYR A 93 10.88 14.16 16.06
N GLU A 94 11.22 14.68 14.89
CA GLU A 94 10.55 15.78 14.19
C GLU A 94 9.55 15.28 13.14
N SER A 95 8.85 14.20 13.49
CA SER A 95 7.91 13.54 12.59
C SER A 95 6.55 13.37 13.20
N TYR A 96 5.55 13.22 12.32
CA TYR A 96 4.20 12.85 12.73
C TYR A 96 4.22 11.63 13.65
N CYS A 97 3.66 11.78 14.85
CA CYS A 97 3.60 10.69 15.83
C CYS A 97 2.25 10.57 16.53
N ARG A 98 1.98 9.35 16.97
CA ARG A 98 0.78 9.01 17.74
C ARG A 98 1.13 8.20 18.97
N LYS A 99 0.42 8.45 20.06
CA LYS A 99 0.54 7.65 21.27
C LYS A 99 -0.63 6.69 21.41
N TYR A 100 -0.31 5.44 21.64
CA TYR A 100 -1.29 4.37 21.88
C TYR A 100 -0.74 3.39 22.91
N LYS A 101 -1.57 2.97 23.87
CA LYS A 101 -1.19 2.04 24.95
C LYS A 101 0.16 2.36 25.62
N ASN A 102 0.40 3.65 25.93
CA ASN A 102 1.65 4.18 26.52
C ASN A 102 2.93 4.08 25.66
N LYS A 103 2.82 3.75 24.36
CA LYS A 103 3.92 3.76 23.40
C LYS A 103 3.70 4.85 22.34
N ILE A 104 4.79 5.46 21.88
CA ILE A 104 4.78 6.40 20.75
C ILE A 104 5.12 5.63 19.48
N TYR A 105 4.32 5.86 18.44
CA TYR A 105 4.45 5.27 17.12
C TYR A 105 4.72 6.36 16.09
N TYR A 106 5.46 6.01 15.05
CA TYR A 106 5.89 6.89 13.97
C TYR A 106 5.57 6.28 12.61
N GLY A 107 5.58 7.10 11.56
CA GLY A 107 5.41 6.66 10.18
C GLY A 107 4.15 5.82 9.94
N TYR A 108 4.31 4.66 9.29
CA TYR A 108 3.21 3.75 9.00
C TYR A 108 2.46 3.28 10.26
N GLU A 109 3.16 2.98 11.35
CA GLU A 109 2.50 2.57 12.59
C GLU A 109 1.64 3.71 13.17
N ALA A 110 2.09 4.97 13.05
CA ALA A 110 1.29 6.12 13.49
C ALA A 110 0.01 6.30 12.67
N LEU A 111 0.04 5.96 11.36
CA LEU A 111 -1.16 5.90 10.53
C LEU A 111 -2.13 4.84 11.07
N CYS A 112 -1.65 3.62 11.32
CA CYS A 112 -2.48 2.52 11.82
C CYS A 112 -3.11 2.86 13.18
N VAL A 113 -2.32 3.43 14.10
CA VAL A 113 -2.81 3.93 15.38
C VAL A 113 -3.92 4.96 15.20
N SER A 114 -3.80 5.87 14.22
CA SER A 114 -4.80 6.90 13.99
C SER A 114 -6.15 6.34 13.58
N ILE A 115 -6.15 5.32 12.72
CA ILE A 115 -7.34 4.62 12.29
C ILE A 115 -7.95 3.84 13.47
N ASN A 116 -7.14 3.08 14.20
CA ASN A 116 -7.62 2.30 15.34
C ASN A 116 -8.19 3.19 16.46
N GLN A 117 -7.57 4.32 16.75
CA GLN A 117 -8.11 5.28 17.72
C GLN A 117 -9.41 5.94 17.25
N ALA A 118 -9.56 6.22 15.95
CA ALA A 118 -10.83 6.73 15.43
C ALA A 118 -11.95 5.69 15.62
N LEU A 119 -11.67 4.40 15.37
CA LEU A 119 -12.61 3.32 15.64
C LEU A 119 -12.93 3.20 17.15
N ASP A 120 -11.92 3.27 18.02
CA ASP A 120 -12.10 3.26 19.49
C ASP A 120 -12.96 4.45 19.97
N GLU A 121 -12.89 5.59 19.28
CA GLU A 121 -13.70 6.80 19.53
C GLU A 121 -15.12 6.72 18.91
N GLY A 122 -15.47 5.62 18.24
CA GLY A 122 -16.77 5.42 17.60
C GLY A 122 -16.92 6.11 16.24
N ILE A 123 -15.81 6.53 15.63
CA ILE A 123 -15.78 7.09 14.27
C ILE A 123 -15.64 5.94 13.27
N ASP A 124 -16.64 5.79 12.40
CA ASP A 124 -16.69 4.74 11.38
C ASP A 124 -15.79 5.04 10.17
N ILE A 125 -14.49 5.23 10.42
CA ILE A 125 -13.51 5.71 9.44
C ILE A 125 -13.20 4.67 8.33
N ILE A 126 -13.54 3.41 8.53
CA ILE A 126 -13.35 2.32 7.55
C ILE A 126 -14.55 2.16 6.60
N ASN A 127 -15.65 2.89 6.84
CA ASN A 127 -16.83 2.83 6.00
C ASN A 127 -16.74 3.81 4.82
N ALA A 128 -16.87 3.30 3.60
CA ALA A 128 -16.83 4.10 2.38
C ALA A 128 -17.85 5.24 2.35
N GLN A 129 -19.03 5.05 2.94
CA GLN A 129 -20.03 6.11 3.06
C GLN A 129 -19.55 7.27 3.94
N TYR A 130 -18.80 6.96 5.00
CA TYR A 130 -18.25 7.97 5.89
C TYR A 130 -17.08 8.71 5.23
N TYR A 131 -16.04 7.99 4.80
CA TYR A 131 -14.82 8.64 4.32
C TYR A 131 -14.97 9.27 2.92
N SER A 132 -15.99 8.92 2.14
CA SER A 132 -16.34 9.66 0.91
C SER A 132 -16.91 11.06 1.17
N HIS A 133 -17.40 11.32 2.38
CA HIS A 133 -18.00 12.61 2.78
C HIS A 133 -17.25 13.28 3.94
N ILE A 134 -16.14 12.69 4.39
CA ILE A 134 -15.37 13.23 5.50
C ILE A 134 -14.90 14.65 5.19
N THR A 135 -15.04 15.54 6.17
CA THR A 135 -14.58 16.92 6.05
C THR A 135 -13.09 17.05 6.38
N ASN A 136 -12.48 18.14 5.93
CA ASN A 136 -11.08 18.44 6.27
C ASN A 136 -10.86 18.53 7.79
N ASP A 137 -11.82 19.09 8.54
CA ASP A 137 -11.72 19.23 9.99
C ASP A 137 -11.83 17.88 10.72
N GLN A 138 -12.73 16.99 10.27
CA GLN A 138 -12.79 15.62 10.78
C GLN A 138 -11.50 14.85 10.47
N LEU A 139 -10.95 15.00 9.25
CA LEU A 139 -9.70 14.36 8.87
C LEU A 139 -8.52 14.87 9.71
N LYS A 140 -8.42 16.18 9.95
CA LYS A 140 -7.44 16.79 10.87
C LYS A 140 -7.59 16.27 12.29
N TYR A 141 -8.81 16.12 12.76
CA TYR A 141 -9.07 15.56 14.09
C TYR A 141 -8.60 14.11 14.16
N ILE A 142 -8.95 13.27 13.19
CA ILE A 142 -8.54 11.86 13.15
C ILE A 142 -7.02 11.73 13.10
N PHE A 143 -6.32 12.57 12.33
CA PHE A 143 -4.87 12.54 12.19
C PHE A 143 -4.11 13.52 13.07
N ARG A 144 -4.73 14.09 14.12
CA ARG A 144 -4.04 14.99 15.05
C ARG A 144 -2.81 14.31 15.69
N PRO A 145 -1.64 14.97 15.78
CA PRO A 145 -0.50 14.40 16.50
C PRO A 145 -0.74 14.40 18.01
N THR A 146 -0.06 13.52 18.75
CA THR A 146 -0.26 13.43 20.21
C THR A 146 0.75 14.23 21.03
N GLU A 147 2.04 14.22 20.65
CA GLU A 147 3.12 14.71 21.52
C GLU A 147 3.97 15.82 20.84
N ASN A 148 3.72 16.13 19.56
CA ASN A 148 4.51 17.09 18.81
C ASN A 148 3.66 17.87 17.78
N PRO A 149 4.16 18.98 17.20
CA PRO A 149 3.39 19.80 16.28
C PRO A 149 3.36 19.26 14.84
N PHE A 150 4.13 18.21 14.55
CA PHE A 150 4.35 17.72 13.19
C PHE A 150 3.09 17.01 12.67
N GLN A 151 2.52 17.55 11.60
CA GLN A 151 1.31 17.02 10.98
C GLN A 151 1.64 15.84 10.06
N LEU A 152 0.68 14.95 9.85
CA LEU A 152 0.78 13.93 8.82
C LEU A 152 0.90 14.62 7.45
N PRO A 153 1.96 14.32 6.66
CA PRO A 153 2.12 14.93 5.35
C PRO A 153 0.96 14.63 4.40
N MET A 154 0.76 15.55 3.45
CA MET A 154 -0.16 15.40 2.32
C MET A 154 -1.63 15.16 2.73
N LEU A 155 -2.10 15.88 3.76
CA LEU A 155 -3.44 15.71 4.31
C LEU A 155 -4.55 16.03 3.29
N ASN A 156 -4.31 16.99 2.38
CA ASN A 156 -5.28 17.35 1.34
C ASN A 156 -5.38 16.25 0.27
N GLU A 157 -4.25 15.65 -0.10
CA GLU A 157 -4.18 14.53 -1.04
C GLU A 157 -4.84 13.29 -0.44
N ARG A 158 -4.65 13.03 0.86
CA ARG A 158 -5.38 11.98 1.59
C ARG A 158 -6.88 12.20 1.54
N LEU A 159 -7.35 13.43 1.79
CA LEU A 159 -8.77 13.77 1.70
C LEU A 159 -9.31 13.48 0.29
N HIS A 160 -8.59 13.93 -0.74
CA HIS A 160 -8.96 13.69 -2.13
C HIS A 160 -9.05 12.20 -2.46
N VAL A 161 -8.05 11.41 -2.07
CA VAL A 161 -8.01 9.97 -2.32
C VAL A 161 -9.13 9.23 -1.57
N LEU A 162 -9.48 9.65 -0.35
CA LEU A 162 -10.63 9.09 0.39
C LEU A 162 -11.94 9.37 -0.34
N HIS A 163 -12.15 10.60 -0.81
CA HIS A 163 -13.34 10.97 -1.59
C HIS A 163 -13.43 10.18 -2.90
N GLU A 164 -12.34 10.11 -3.66
CA GLU A 164 -12.26 9.36 -4.92
C GLU A 164 -12.56 7.88 -4.70
N THR A 165 -11.81 7.24 -3.81
CA THR A 165 -11.88 5.81 -3.55
C THR A 165 -13.22 5.40 -2.94
N GLY A 166 -13.74 6.20 -2.01
CA GLY A 166 -15.04 5.95 -1.39
C GLY A 166 -16.18 6.06 -2.40
N SER A 167 -16.13 7.06 -3.28
CA SER A 167 -17.12 7.23 -4.35
C SER A 167 -17.13 6.05 -5.32
N ILE A 168 -15.95 5.52 -5.67
CA ILE A 168 -15.82 4.33 -6.53
C ILE A 168 -16.44 3.10 -5.83
N LEU A 169 -16.09 2.87 -4.55
CA LEU A 169 -16.64 1.74 -3.80
C LEU A 169 -18.16 1.79 -3.68
N LEU A 170 -18.72 2.94 -3.34
CA LEU A 170 -20.18 3.11 -3.23
C LEU A 170 -20.90 2.87 -4.56
N LYS A 171 -20.27 3.25 -5.68
CA LYS A 171 -20.87 3.15 -7.01
C LYS A 171 -20.77 1.77 -7.63
N GLU A 172 -19.64 1.09 -7.43
CA GLU A 172 -19.28 -0.12 -8.20
C GLU A 172 -19.18 -1.38 -7.35
N TYR A 173 -19.14 -1.25 -6.02
CA TYR A 173 -18.83 -2.34 -5.08
C TYR A 173 -19.68 -2.31 -3.81
N ASP A 174 -20.87 -1.68 -3.86
CA ASP A 174 -21.80 -1.55 -2.72
C ASP A 174 -21.13 -1.05 -1.41
N GLY A 175 -20.08 -0.25 -1.54
CA GLY A 175 -19.34 0.33 -0.42
C GLY A 175 -18.25 -0.56 0.20
N HIS A 176 -18.04 -1.79 -0.30
CA HIS A 176 -17.12 -2.76 0.32
C HIS A 176 -16.06 -3.29 -0.65
N PHE A 177 -14.79 -3.34 -0.23
CA PHE A 177 -13.71 -3.78 -1.10
C PHE A 177 -13.72 -5.29 -1.37
N THR A 178 -14.40 -6.08 -0.54
CA THR A 178 -14.58 -7.52 -0.74
C THR A 178 -15.17 -7.87 -2.11
N HIS A 179 -16.11 -7.06 -2.63
CA HIS A 179 -16.67 -7.27 -3.97
C HIS A 179 -15.64 -7.02 -5.10
N CYS A 180 -14.63 -6.18 -4.87
CA CYS A 180 -13.51 -6.01 -5.78
C CYS A 180 -12.59 -7.24 -5.76
N ILE A 181 -12.35 -7.82 -4.57
CA ILE A 181 -11.61 -9.08 -4.41
C ILE A 181 -12.33 -10.21 -5.16
N GLU A 182 -13.64 -10.35 -4.99
CA GLU A 182 -14.43 -11.39 -5.67
C GLU A 182 -14.33 -11.30 -7.21
N GLN A 183 -14.28 -10.09 -7.76
CA GLN A 183 -14.11 -9.87 -9.20
C GLN A 183 -12.74 -10.31 -9.75
N SER A 184 -11.72 -10.42 -8.90
CA SER A 184 -10.41 -10.94 -9.31
C SER A 184 -10.38 -12.45 -9.55
N GLY A 185 -11.45 -13.17 -9.18
CA GLY A 185 -11.53 -14.62 -9.38
C GLY A 185 -10.47 -15.43 -8.61
N GLY A 186 -9.85 -14.85 -7.59
CA GLY A 186 -8.77 -15.50 -6.82
C GLY A 186 -7.38 -15.37 -7.46
N SER A 187 -7.18 -14.48 -8.42
CA SER A 187 -5.85 -14.12 -8.91
C SER A 187 -5.35 -12.83 -8.22
N ALA A 188 -4.15 -12.91 -7.64
CA ALA A 188 -3.42 -11.79 -7.08
C ALA A 188 -3.03 -10.79 -8.17
N VAL A 189 -2.61 -11.27 -9.34
CA VAL A 189 -2.23 -10.42 -10.48
C VAL A 189 -3.46 -9.68 -11.02
N ASP A 190 -4.57 -10.38 -11.24
CA ASP A 190 -5.81 -9.76 -11.71
C ASP A 190 -6.36 -8.75 -10.69
N LEU A 191 -6.22 -9.01 -9.38
CA LEU A 191 -6.60 -8.05 -8.35
C LEU A 191 -5.74 -6.77 -8.41
N VAL A 192 -4.43 -6.89 -8.62
CA VAL A 192 -3.56 -5.71 -8.81
C VAL A 192 -3.99 -4.91 -10.05
N GLU A 193 -4.24 -5.58 -11.17
CA GLU A 193 -4.70 -4.93 -12.40
C GLU A 193 -6.06 -4.23 -12.21
N LEU A 194 -6.99 -4.90 -11.55
CA LEU A 194 -8.31 -4.36 -11.24
C LEU A 194 -8.19 -3.12 -10.35
N VAL A 195 -7.36 -3.17 -9.31
CA VAL A 195 -7.12 -2.05 -8.40
C VAL A 195 -6.57 -0.84 -9.16
N VAL A 196 -5.51 -1.03 -9.95
CA VAL A 196 -4.89 0.06 -10.74
C VAL A 196 -5.86 0.65 -11.77
N LYS A 197 -6.69 -0.19 -12.38
CA LYS A 197 -7.69 0.23 -13.36
C LYS A 197 -8.79 1.06 -12.72
N LYS A 198 -9.25 0.66 -11.52
CA LYS A 198 -10.46 1.19 -10.88
C LYS A 198 -10.17 2.35 -9.93
N PHE A 199 -9.02 2.35 -9.26
CA PHE A 199 -8.65 3.34 -8.25
C PHE A 199 -7.43 4.14 -8.74
N PRO A 200 -7.63 5.34 -9.33
CA PRO A 200 -6.56 6.13 -9.93
C PRO A 200 -5.37 6.39 -9.01
N SER A 201 -5.61 6.60 -7.70
CA SER A 201 -4.55 6.79 -6.70
C SER A 201 -3.53 5.64 -6.60
N TYR A 202 -3.83 4.46 -7.14
CA TYR A 202 -2.94 3.29 -7.16
C TYR A 202 -2.12 3.17 -8.45
N ARG A 203 -2.39 3.99 -9.47
CA ARG A 203 -1.71 3.96 -10.78
C ARG A 203 -0.32 4.61 -10.70
N ASP A 204 0.61 3.84 -10.19
CA ASP A 204 2.02 4.18 -10.05
C ASP A 204 2.79 3.83 -11.33
N GLU A 205 2.76 4.76 -12.29
CA GLU A 205 3.37 4.65 -13.62
C GLU A 205 4.23 5.88 -13.94
N ALA A 206 5.27 5.67 -14.75
CA ALA A 206 6.13 6.73 -15.26
C ALA A 206 6.62 6.40 -16.67
N VAL A 207 7.23 7.38 -17.34
CA VAL A 207 7.98 7.14 -18.59
C VAL A 207 9.46 7.13 -18.27
N TYR A 208 10.14 6.02 -18.59
CA TYR A 208 11.58 5.86 -18.43
C TYR A 208 12.19 5.43 -19.76
N ASP A 209 13.15 6.22 -20.27
CA ASP A 209 13.82 5.96 -21.56
C ASP A 209 12.84 5.61 -22.69
N GLY A 210 11.79 6.43 -22.84
CA GLY A 210 10.74 6.29 -23.87
C GLY A 210 9.64 5.28 -23.56
N GLN A 211 9.85 4.35 -22.62
CA GLN A 211 8.90 3.29 -22.29
C GLN A 211 8.03 3.66 -21.09
N ARG A 212 6.73 3.38 -21.18
CA ARG A 212 5.83 3.42 -20.00
C ARG A 212 6.14 2.23 -19.08
N VAL A 213 6.55 2.53 -17.86
CA VAL A 213 6.89 1.58 -16.81
C VAL A 213 5.94 1.74 -15.63
N SER A 214 5.75 0.68 -14.87
CA SER A 214 4.93 0.67 -13.66
C SER A 214 5.70 0.11 -12.46
N PHE A 215 5.30 0.54 -11.27
CA PHE A 215 5.73 -0.07 -10.02
C PHE A 215 4.56 -0.70 -9.28
N TYR A 216 3.35 -0.10 -9.39
CA TYR A 216 2.13 -0.53 -8.71
C TYR A 216 2.33 -0.93 -7.25
N LYS A 217 3.24 -0.23 -6.55
CA LYS A 217 3.75 -0.65 -5.25
C LYS A 217 2.62 -0.81 -4.23
N ARG A 218 1.78 0.21 -4.09
CA ARG A 218 0.65 0.18 -3.13
C ARG A 218 -0.39 -0.87 -3.48
N ALA A 219 -0.62 -1.15 -4.77
CA ALA A 219 -1.61 -2.14 -5.20
C ALA A 219 -1.11 -3.55 -4.89
N GLN A 220 0.15 -3.83 -5.22
CA GLN A 220 0.79 -5.09 -4.88
C GLN A 220 0.88 -5.27 -3.34
N ILE A 221 1.15 -4.21 -2.54
CA ILE A 221 1.15 -4.27 -1.06
C ILE A 221 -0.24 -4.60 -0.53
N LEU A 222 -1.29 -3.96 -1.04
CA LEU A 222 -2.67 -4.26 -0.66
C LEU A 222 -2.99 -5.75 -0.81
N VAL A 223 -2.62 -6.37 -1.93
CA VAL A 223 -2.87 -7.79 -2.16
C VAL A 223 -2.04 -8.68 -1.23
N ALA A 224 -0.77 -8.32 -1.00
CA ALA A 224 0.10 -9.02 -0.06
C ALA A 224 -0.40 -8.93 1.39
N ASP A 225 -0.90 -7.76 1.81
CA ASP A 225 -1.47 -7.50 3.13
C ASP A 225 -2.75 -8.33 3.35
N ILE A 226 -3.61 -8.42 2.33
CA ILE A 226 -4.80 -9.28 2.36
C ILE A 226 -4.41 -10.77 2.46
N TRP A 227 -3.49 -11.22 1.62
CA TRP A 227 -2.99 -12.61 1.65
C TRP A 227 -2.39 -12.96 3.00
N GLY A 228 -1.53 -12.10 3.53
CA GLY A 228 -0.88 -12.26 4.82
C GLY A 228 -1.91 -12.33 5.95
N CYS A 229 -2.78 -11.32 6.07
CA CYS A 229 -3.75 -11.23 7.16
C CYS A 229 -4.70 -12.44 7.24
N PHE A 230 -5.00 -13.07 6.10
CA PHE A 230 -5.86 -14.25 6.01
C PHE A 230 -5.10 -15.56 5.85
N ASN A 231 -3.77 -15.53 5.89
CA ASN A 231 -2.88 -16.69 5.71
C ASN A 231 -3.23 -17.53 4.46
N GLY A 232 -3.54 -16.87 3.34
CA GLY A 232 -3.89 -17.55 2.08
C GLY A 232 -5.27 -18.22 2.05
N HIS A 233 -6.16 -17.92 3.01
CA HIS A 233 -7.51 -18.47 3.10
C HIS A 233 -8.59 -17.39 2.93
N GLY A 234 -9.85 -17.79 2.72
CA GLY A 234 -10.97 -16.84 2.64
C GLY A 234 -10.73 -15.74 1.59
N PHE A 235 -10.88 -14.47 2.00
CA PHE A 235 -10.61 -13.31 1.14
C PHE A 235 -9.15 -13.16 0.71
N GLY A 236 -8.20 -13.80 1.39
CA GLY A 236 -6.79 -13.82 1.01
C GLY A 236 -6.37 -15.05 0.21
N HIS A 237 -7.32 -15.87 -0.25
CA HIS A 237 -6.99 -17.00 -1.10
C HIS A 237 -6.68 -16.55 -2.53
N PHE A 238 -5.39 -16.55 -2.89
CA PHE A 238 -4.91 -16.27 -4.24
C PHE A 238 -4.06 -17.42 -4.80
N THR A 239 -4.19 -17.70 -6.10
CA THR A 239 -3.52 -18.86 -6.73
C THR A 239 -2.13 -18.58 -7.30
N ASP A 240 -1.76 -17.31 -7.44
CA ASP A 240 -0.61 -16.83 -8.21
C ASP A 240 0.11 -15.67 -7.49
N MET A 241 0.22 -15.75 -6.16
CA MET A 241 0.95 -14.76 -5.34
C MET A 241 2.41 -14.58 -5.77
N ASP A 242 3.02 -15.61 -6.37
CA ASP A 242 4.36 -15.57 -6.94
C ASP A 242 4.47 -14.69 -8.19
N GLY A 243 3.35 -14.27 -8.77
CA GLY A 243 3.29 -13.23 -9.79
C GLY A 243 3.52 -11.81 -9.26
N LEU A 244 3.40 -11.59 -7.95
CA LEU A 244 3.71 -10.30 -7.33
C LEU A 244 5.23 -10.15 -7.12
N THR A 245 5.70 -8.91 -7.19
CA THR A 245 7.12 -8.57 -7.05
C THR A 245 7.46 -8.08 -5.64
N MET A 246 8.74 -8.21 -5.26
CA MET A 246 9.24 -7.59 -4.04
C MET A 246 9.34 -6.07 -4.23
N PHE A 247 8.89 -5.33 -3.23
CA PHE A 247 8.73 -3.88 -3.30
C PHE A 247 10.01 -3.14 -2.93
N ALA A 248 10.42 -2.16 -3.75
CA ALA A 248 11.39 -1.17 -3.31
C ALA A 248 10.67 -0.15 -2.41
N ASP A 249 11.05 -0.10 -1.13
CA ASP A 249 10.54 0.95 -0.26
C ASP A 249 11.13 2.32 -0.67
N TYR A 250 10.38 3.42 -0.52
CA TYR A 250 10.94 4.73 -0.85
C TYR A 250 12.02 5.16 0.17
N ARG A 251 12.17 4.42 1.27
CA ARG A 251 13.31 4.52 2.18
C ARG A 251 14.56 3.81 1.67
N VAL A 252 14.46 2.93 0.67
CA VAL A 252 15.64 2.27 0.09
C VAL A 252 16.65 3.29 -0.46
N PRO A 253 16.25 4.34 -1.21
CA PRO A 253 17.16 5.42 -1.57
C PRO A 253 17.78 6.20 -0.39
N GLN A 254 17.25 6.13 0.83
CA GLN A 254 17.82 6.84 1.99
C GLN A 254 19.09 6.15 2.54
N VAL A 255 19.26 4.87 2.24
CA VAL A 255 20.40 4.07 2.71
C VAL A 255 21.45 3.81 1.62
N LEU A 256 21.22 4.31 0.40
CA LEU A 256 22.10 4.20 -0.76
C LEU A 256 22.89 5.50 -0.97
#